data_AF-A0A918QE76-F1
#
_entry.id   AF-A0A918QE76-F1
#
_cell.length_a   1.000
_cell.length_b   1.000
_cell.length_c   1.000
_cell.angle_alpha   90.00
_cell.angle_beta   90.00
_cell.angle_gamma   90.00
#
_symmetry.space_group_name_H-M   'P 1'
#
loop_
_entity.id
_entity.type
_entity.pdbx_description
1 polymer ?
#
loop_
_entity_poly.entity_id
_entity_poly.type
_entity_poly.pdbx_seq_one_letter_code
_entity_poly.pdbx_strand_id
1 'polypeptide(L)'
;MKWNLRWAAAKRDIWRPTQLQAAFWDVGFTSSLSKVAALWSNKPVTIRLEGLDMICAALQCPVADLMEAEPVAAVEDRPNTEQRAVGDGGPARPAPRPGGGGPRRRLPPN
;
A
#
# COMPACT_ATOMS: atom_id res chain seq x y z
N MET A 1 -2.27 5.11 -7.75
CA MET A 1 -1.71 4.78 -9.08
C MET A 1 -2.20 5.81 -10.08
N LYS A 2 -1.29 6.53 -10.75
CA LYS A 2 -1.64 7.41 -11.87
C LYS A 2 -1.68 6.63 -13.17
N TRP A 3 -2.51 7.07 -14.11
CA TRP A 3 -2.66 6.49 -15.45
C TRP A 3 -2.40 7.56 -16.50
N ASN A 4 -1.28 7.43 -17.21
CA ASN A 4 -0.72 8.46 -18.08
C ASN A 4 -0.86 8.11 -19.58
N LEU A 5 -1.84 7.27 -19.94
CA LEU A 5 -2.00 6.78 -21.32
C LEU A 5 -2.08 7.89 -22.37
N ARG A 6 -2.82 8.98 -22.10
CA ARG A 6 -2.94 10.10 -23.04
C ARG A 6 -1.60 10.80 -23.27
N TRP A 7 -0.79 10.92 -22.23
CA TRP A 7 0.54 11.51 -22.32
C TRP A 7 1.50 10.60 -23.09
N ALA A 8 1.50 9.31 -22.78
CA ALA A 8 2.29 8.32 -23.51
C ALA A 8 1.90 8.24 -25.00
N ALA A 9 0.60 8.31 -25.31
CA ALA A 9 0.08 8.36 -26.67
C ALA A 9 0.48 9.64 -27.41
N ALA A 10 0.44 10.80 -26.74
CA ALA A 10 0.84 12.06 -27.35
C ALA A 10 2.33 12.08 -27.75
N LYS A 11 3.22 11.41 -27.00
CA LYS A 11 4.63 11.23 -27.38
C LYS A 11 4.81 10.46 -28.71
N ARG A 12 3.75 9.80 -29.20
CA ARG A 12 3.69 9.03 -30.45
C ARG A 12 2.77 9.63 -31.49
N ASP A 13 2.43 10.90 -31.34
CA ASP A 13 1.52 11.63 -32.24
C ASP A 13 0.11 10.99 -32.32
N ILE A 14 -0.29 10.26 -31.28
CA ILE A 14 -1.63 9.70 -31.14
C ILE A 14 -2.48 10.65 -30.29
N TRP A 15 -3.50 11.24 -30.91
CA TRP A 15 -4.34 12.27 -30.31
C TRP A 15 -5.80 11.84 -30.12
N ARG A 16 -6.21 10.73 -30.75
CA ARG A 16 -7.60 10.24 -30.74
C ARG A 16 -7.67 8.76 -30.34
N PRO A 17 -8.73 8.32 -29.64
CA PRO A 17 -8.91 6.91 -29.30
C PRO A 17 -8.95 5.97 -30.51
N THR A 18 -9.42 6.44 -31.66
CA THR A 18 -9.43 5.66 -32.91
C THR A 18 -8.03 5.42 -33.46
N GLN A 19 -7.12 6.39 -33.33
CA GLN A 19 -5.71 6.23 -33.70
C GLN A 19 -5.01 5.26 -32.74
N LEU A 20 -5.32 5.35 -31.45
CA LEU A 20 -4.82 4.40 -30.46
C LEU A 20 -5.29 2.97 -30.74
N GLN A 21 -6.55 2.80 -31.15
CA GLN A 21 -7.07 1.49 -31.54
C GLN A 21 -6.34 0.91 -32.75
N ALA A 22 -6.02 1.73 -33.75
CA ALA A 22 -5.24 1.28 -34.90
C ALA A 22 -3.84 0.78 -34.45
N ALA A 23 -3.14 1.55 -33.62
CA ALA A 23 -1.84 1.14 -33.07
C ALA A 23 -1.92 -0.15 -32.24
N PHE A 24 -3.03 -0.37 -31.53
CA PHE A 24 -3.28 -1.62 -30.81
C PHE A 24 -3.48 -2.81 -31.75
N TRP A 25 -4.15 -2.63 -32.88
CA TRP A 25 -4.30 -3.71 -33.86
C TRP A 25 -2.99 -4.11 -34.53
N ASP A 26 -2.08 -3.17 -34.75
CA ASP A 26 -0.76 -3.45 -35.33
C ASP A 26 0.08 -4.42 -34.49
N VAL A 27 -0.16 -4.48 -33.18
CA VAL A 27 0.50 -5.42 -32.26
C VAL A 27 -0.36 -6.64 -31.91
N GLY A 28 -1.52 -6.80 -32.57
CA GLY A 28 -2.43 -7.92 -32.31
C GLY A 28 -3.36 -7.74 -31.10
N PHE A 29 -3.44 -6.54 -30.53
CA PHE A 29 -4.38 -6.24 -29.44
C PHE A 29 -5.76 -5.87 -29.97
N THR A 30 -6.55 -6.88 -30.31
CA THR A 30 -7.93 -6.78 -30.82
C THR A 30 -8.94 -6.40 -29.73
N SER A 31 -8.83 -5.16 -29.24
CA SER A 31 -9.81 -4.57 -28.31
C SER A 31 -10.88 -3.75 -29.04
N SER A 32 -12.10 -3.74 -28.49
CA SER A 32 -13.20 -2.92 -29.01
C SER A 32 -12.94 -1.43 -28.79
N LEU A 33 -13.53 -0.58 -29.64
CA LEU A 33 -13.31 0.87 -29.55
C LEU A 33 -13.80 1.43 -28.22
N SER A 34 -14.92 0.91 -27.71
CA SER A 34 -15.45 1.28 -26.39
C SER A 34 -14.46 1.00 -25.26
N LYS A 35 -13.72 -0.12 -25.32
CA LYS A 35 -12.69 -0.45 -24.33
C LYS A 35 -11.49 0.49 -24.45
N VAL A 36 -11.06 0.80 -25.67
CA VAL A 36 -9.96 1.76 -25.92
C VAL A 36 -10.35 3.15 -25.44
N ALA A 37 -11.57 3.59 -25.72
CA ALA A 37 -12.10 4.88 -25.24
C ALA A 37 -12.21 4.93 -23.71
N ALA A 38 -12.61 3.83 -23.07
CA ALA A 38 -12.63 3.73 -21.61
C ALA A 38 -11.22 3.84 -21.00
N LEU A 39 -10.22 3.17 -21.60
CA LEU A 39 -8.81 3.30 -21.20
C LEU A 39 -8.25 4.70 -21.44
N TRP A 40 -8.68 5.36 -22.53
CA TRP A 40 -8.26 6.72 -22.87
C TRP A 40 -8.75 7.75 -21.86
N SER A 41 -9.99 7.62 -21.41
CA SER A 41 -10.65 8.62 -20.57
C SER A 41 -10.49 8.34 -19.07
N ASN A 42 -10.36 7.06 -18.67
CA ASN A 42 -10.42 6.65 -17.27
C ASN A 42 -9.21 5.78 -16.87
N LYS A 43 -8.86 5.86 -15.58
CA LYS A 43 -7.92 4.92 -14.96
C LYS A 43 -8.58 3.54 -14.82
N PRO A 44 -8.00 2.46 -15.39
CA PRO A 44 -8.55 1.12 -15.22
C PRO A 44 -8.47 0.68 -13.75
N VAL A 45 -9.50 -0.05 -13.29
CA VAL A 45 -9.50 -0.71 -11.97
C VAL A 45 -8.61 -1.95 -12.01
N THR A 46 -8.69 -2.71 -13.10
CA THR A 46 -7.89 -3.89 -13.34
C THR A 46 -7.34 -3.86 -14.76
N ILE A 47 -6.11 -4.36 -14.91
CA ILE A 47 -5.48 -4.56 -16.21
C ILE A 47 -4.76 -5.91 -16.17
N ARG A 48 -4.89 -6.70 -17.24
CA ARG A 48 -4.14 -7.94 -17.40
C ARG A 48 -2.71 -7.59 -17.82
N LEU A 49 -1.72 -8.30 -17.29
CA LEU A 49 -0.31 -8.07 -17.61
C LEU A 49 -0.03 -8.20 -19.12
N GLU A 50 -0.58 -9.22 -19.77
CA GLU A 50 -0.51 -9.36 -21.23
C GLU A 50 -1.06 -8.13 -21.98
N GLY A 51 -2.18 -7.58 -21.51
CA GLY A 51 -2.74 -6.36 -22.08
C GLY A 51 -1.86 -5.13 -21.83
N LEU A 52 -1.16 -5.08 -20.68
CA LEU A 52 -0.20 -4.02 -20.37
C LEU A 52 1.00 -4.09 -21.31
N ASP A 53 1.54 -5.28 -21.55
CA ASP A 53 2.66 -5.51 -22.47
C ASP A 53 2.29 -5.11 -23.90
N MET A 54 1.09 -5.50 -24.36
CA MET A 54 0.55 -5.11 -25.67
C MET A 54 0.40 -3.60 -25.82
N ILE A 55 -0.11 -2.91 -24.79
CA ILE A 55 -0.23 -1.44 -24.81
C ILE A 55 1.14 -0.78 -24.88
N CYS A 56 2.10 -1.28 -24.10
CA CYS A 56 3.48 -0.78 -24.11
C CYS A 56 4.16 -1.05 -25.47
N ALA A 57 3.91 -2.20 -26.09
CA ALA A 57 4.40 -2.52 -27.43
C ALA A 57 3.84 -1.56 -28.49
N ALA A 58 2.52 -1.30 -28.47
CA ALA A 58 1.89 -0.38 -29.41
C ALA A 58 2.38 1.07 -29.28
N LEU A 59 2.59 1.53 -28.04
CA LEU A 59 3.07 2.86 -27.73
C LEU A 59 4.61 2.95 -27.66
N GLN A 60 5.29 1.83 -27.91
CA GLN A 60 6.72 1.54 -27.67
C GLN A 60 7.31 2.29 -26.46
N CYS A 61 6.57 2.34 -25.35
CA CYS A 61 6.93 3.07 -24.13
C CYS A 61 7.13 2.10 -22.96
N PRO A 62 7.98 2.45 -21.96
CA PRO A 62 8.09 1.63 -20.75
C PRO A 62 6.81 1.70 -19.92
N VAL A 63 6.57 0.68 -19.09
CA VAL A 63 5.41 0.65 -18.16
C VAL A 63 5.39 1.87 -17.22
N ALA A 64 6.56 2.37 -16.82
CA ALA A 64 6.69 3.54 -15.96
C ALA A 64 6.16 4.84 -16.60
N ASP A 65 6.18 4.94 -17.93
CA ASP A 65 5.59 6.09 -18.65
C ASP A 65 4.06 6.01 -18.66
N LEU A 66 3.51 4.81 -18.52
CA LEU A 66 2.08 4.53 -18.57
C LEU A 66 1.44 4.57 -17.18
N MET A 67 2.13 4.06 -16.16
CA MET A 67 1.65 3.92 -14.78
C MET A 67 2.68 4.41 -13.77
N GLU A 68 2.25 5.29 -12.87
CA GLU A 68 3.09 5.80 -11.78
C GLU A 68 2.50 5.36 -10.43
N ALA A 69 3.33 4.79 -9.57
CA ALA A 69 2.95 4.47 -8.21
C ALA A 69 2.66 5.76 -7.43
N GLU A 70 1.50 5.82 -6.79
CA GLU A 70 1.23 6.92 -5.86
C GLU A 70 1.72 6.52 -4.48
N PRO A 71 2.33 7.45 -3.73
CA PRO A 71 2.75 7.19 -2.36
C PRO A 71 1.50 6.80 -1.56
N VAL A 72 1.50 5.60 -1.02
CA VAL A 72 0.52 5.22 -0.01
C VAL A 72 0.91 6.00 1.23
N ALA A 73 -0.02 6.81 1.78
CA ALA A 73 0.20 7.47 3.05
C ALA A 73 0.68 6.40 4.03
N ALA A 74 1.91 6.54 4.52
CA ALA A 74 2.39 5.67 5.57
C ALA A 74 1.36 5.75 6.69
N VAL A 75 0.86 4.60 7.14
CA VAL A 75 0.26 4.55 8.46
C VAL A 75 1.42 4.96 9.35
N GLU A 76 1.41 6.21 9.81
CA GLU A 76 2.41 6.66 10.77
C GLU A 76 2.41 5.59 11.85
N ASP A 77 3.58 4.98 12.02
CA ASP A 77 3.86 4.10 13.14
C ASP A 77 3.48 4.93 14.34
N ARG A 78 2.28 4.69 14.88
CA ARG A 78 1.77 5.40 16.05
C ARG A 78 2.94 5.31 17.00
N PRO A 79 3.49 6.43 17.50
CA PRO A 79 4.68 6.36 18.33
C PRO A 79 4.38 5.28 19.32
N ASN A 80 5.21 4.22 19.29
CA ASN A 80 5.22 3.20 20.30
C ASN A 80 5.50 4.00 21.57
N THR A 81 4.42 4.53 22.14
CA THR A 81 4.36 4.93 23.52
C THR A 81 4.45 3.58 24.16
N GLU A 82 5.69 3.10 24.26
CA GLU A 82 6.11 2.19 25.29
C GLU A 82 5.29 2.64 26.47
N GLN A 83 4.31 1.84 26.85
CA GLN A 83 3.58 2.05 28.08
C GLN A 83 4.67 2.03 29.13
N ARG A 84 5.20 3.22 29.46
CA ARG A 84 6.10 3.39 30.58
C ARG A 84 5.26 2.94 31.76
N ALA A 85 5.58 1.76 32.27
CA ALA A 85 5.02 1.27 33.51
C ALA A 85 5.22 2.41 34.53
N VAL A 86 4.12 2.90 35.09
CA VAL A 86 4.13 3.93 36.13
C VAL A 86 4.51 3.22 37.44
N GLY A 87 5.77 2.80 37.48
CA GLY A 87 6.33 1.92 38.49
C GLY A 87 7.75 2.33 38.85
N ASP A 88 8.05 3.63 38.79
CA ASP A 88 9.22 4.19 39.48
C ASP A 88 8.76 4.93 40.75
N GLY A 89 7.91 4.25 41.53
CA GLY A 89 7.90 4.42 42.96
C GLY A 89 8.80 3.34 43.51
N GLY A 90 10.05 3.70 43.84
CA GLY A 90 11.07 2.77 44.34
C GLY A 90 10.54 1.81 45.41
N PRO A 91 11.20 0.67 45.65
CA PRO A 91 10.63 -0.43 46.44
C PRO A 91 10.23 0.09 47.82
N ALA A 92 8.92 0.31 48.02
CA ALA A 92 8.34 0.56 49.32
C ALA A 92 8.44 -0.76 50.09
N ARG A 93 9.63 -1.00 50.65
CA ARG A 93 9.92 -2.17 51.48
C ARG A 93 9.01 -2.04 52.71
N PRO A 94 8.03 -2.94 52.93
CA PRO A 94 7.23 -2.90 54.14
C PRO A 94 8.16 -3.14 55.32
N ALA A 95 8.33 -2.15 56.19
CA ALA A 95 9.10 -2.29 57.41
C ALA A 95 8.27 -3.13 58.41
N PRO A 96 8.80 -4.24 58.96
CA PRO A 96 8.12 -4.96 60.02
C PRO A 96 7.99 -4.06 61.25
N ARG A 97 6.76 -3.90 61.76
CA ARG A 97 6.55 -3.23 63.06
C ARG A 97 7.19 -4.08 64.17
N PRO A 98 7.95 -3.49 65.11
CA PRO A 98 8.51 -4.23 66.22
C PRO A 98 7.39 -4.64 67.19
N GLY A 99 7.12 -5.94 67.25
CA GLY A 99 6.68 -6.72 68.41
C GLY A 99 5.53 -6.18 69.28
N GLY A 100 4.31 -6.65 69.02
CA GLY A 100 3.27 -6.82 70.04
C GLY A 100 2.93 -8.31 70.15
N GLY A 101 3.20 -8.91 71.32
CA GLY A 101 3.17 -10.36 71.54
C GLY A 101 1.85 -11.05 71.18
N GLY A 102 1.93 -12.12 70.40
CA GLY A 102 0.84 -13.04 70.08
C GLY A 102 1.39 -14.43 69.74
N PRO A 103 0.66 -15.52 70.03
CA PRO A 103 1.22 -16.87 70.08
C PRO A 103 1.69 -17.37 68.71
N ARG A 104 2.84 -18.06 68.71
CA ARG A 104 3.51 -18.64 67.53
C ARG A 104 2.56 -19.60 66.80
N ARG A 105 2.05 -19.19 65.64
CA ARG A 105 1.33 -20.07 64.72
C ARG A 105 2.36 -21.02 64.09
N ARG A 106 2.27 -22.32 64.38
CA ARG A 106 3.14 -23.36 63.80
C ARG A 106 2.86 -23.46 62.30
N LEU A 107 3.91 -23.56 61.48
CA LEU A 107 3.78 -23.91 60.06
C LEU A 107 3.35 -25.39 59.92
N PRO A 108 2.52 -25.73 58.93
CA PRO A 108 2.18 -27.12 58.63
C PRO A 108 3.37 -27.87 57.99
N PRO A 109 3.48 -29.19 58.23
CA PRO A 109 4.57 -30.02 57.69
C PRO A 109 4.38 -30.30 56.20
N ASN A 110 5.51 -30.56 55.53
CA ASN A 110 5.61 -30.91 54.11
C ASN A 110 5.03 -32.31 53.83
#